data_AF-A0A958J552-F1
#
_entry.id   AF-A0A958J552-F1
#
_cell.length_a   1.000
_cell.length_b   1.000
_cell.length_c   1.000
_cell.angle_alpha   90.00
_cell.angle_beta   90.00
_cell.angle_gamma   90.00
#
_symmetry.space_group_name_H-M   'P 1'
#
loop_
_entity.id
_entity.type
_entity.pdbx_description
1 polymer ?
#
loop_
_entity_poly.entity_id
_entity_poly.type
_entity_poly.pdbx_seq_one_letter_code
_entity_poly.pdbx_strand_id
1 'polypeptide(L)'
;EFLNLSGSPSRNSSTGQTQSHPSDSDGAARPADKDGATTSQDSATVPVPRTVARRIQVEVLNGCGVDGLAEQITNYLREKNIDVVSRGNYTHFDVPLTTVLDRVDNRERSLQIINVLGLPEKQLQLQKDSNLQLDATIVLGADYKKLIPFK
;
A
#
# COMPACT_ATOMS: atom_id res chain seq x y z
N GLU A 1 43.73 32.20 -21.19
CA GLU A 1 44.38 31.42 -20.12
C GLU A 1 43.65 31.68 -18.81
N PHE A 2 43.30 30.65 -18.05
CA PHE A 2 43.19 30.71 -16.58
C PHE A 2 43.40 29.29 -16.06
N LEU A 3 44.48 29.08 -15.31
CA LEU A 3 44.82 27.76 -14.77
C LEU A 3 43.92 27.48 -13.57
N ASN A 4 43.24 26.33 -13.56
CA ASN A 4 42.56 25.82 -12.38
C ASN A 4 43.27 24.54 -11.91
N LEU A 5 44.21 24.69 -10.98
CA LEU A 5 44.80 23.57 -10.25
C LEU A 5 43.87 23.19 -9.09
N SER A 6 43.31 21.99 -9.12
CA SER A 6 42.86 21.30 -7.91
C SER A 6 43.30 19.83 -7.99
N GLY A 7 44.13 19.43 -7.02
CA GLY A 7 44.71 18.09 -6.98
C GLY A 7 43.80 17.08 -6.29
N SER A 8 43.85 15.82 -6.74
CA SER A 8 43.51 14.64 -5.94
C SER A 8 44.02 13.36 -6.62
N PRO A 9 45.24 12.89 -6.32
CA PRO A 9 45.67 11.55 -6.63
C PRO A 9 45.64 10.67 -5.37
N SER A 10 44.72 9.72 -5.31
CA SER A 10 44.88 8.55 -4.44
C SER A 10 44.27 7.32 -5.10
N ARG A 11 45.11 6.59 -5.84
CA ARG A 11 44.84 5.21 -6.23
C ARG A 11 45.45 4.32 -5.15
N ASN A 12 44.61 3.57 -4.43
CA ASN A 12 45.06 2.36 -3.75
C ASN A 12 44.87 1.17 -4.69
N SER A 13 45.89 0.31 -4.77
CA SER A 13 45.94 -0.85 -5.64
C SER A 13 46.72 -1.94 -4.93
N SER A 14 46.30 -3.21 -5.09
CA SER A 14 47.03 -4.43 -4.67
C SER A 14 47.25 -4.58 -3.13
N THR A 15 47.48 -5.76 -2.54
CA THR A 15 47.79 -7.11 -3.07
C THR A 15 47.38 -8.21 -2.07
N GLY A 16 47.17 -9.45 -2.55
CA GLY A 16 47.56 -10.69 -1.84
C GLY A 16 46.37 -11.52 -1.30
N GLN A 17 46.05 -12.73 -1.77
CA GLN A 17 46.79 -14.00 -1.95
C GLN A 17 47.01 -14.85 -0.68
N THR A 18 46.57 -16.13 -0.80
CA THR A 18 47.12 -17.39 -0.23
C THR A 18 46.90 -17.72 1.29
N GLN A 19 46.82 -18.99 1.75
CA GLN A 19 46.99 -20.31 1.09
C GLN A 19 46.26 -21.53 1.77
N SER A 20 45.68 -22.41 0.94
CA SER A 20 45.72 -23.91 0.93
C SER A 20 45.57 -24.83 2.18
N HIS A 21 44.64 -25.82 2.05
CA HIS A 21 44.72 -27.29 2.33
C HIS A 21 45.26 -27.84 3.69
N PRO A 22 45.02 -29.11 4.11
CA PRO A 22 44.38 -30.30 3.47
C PRO A 22 43.00 -30.66 4.10
N SER A 23 42.13 -31.55 3.58
CA SER A 23 42.26 -32.92 3.03
C SER A 23 42.62 -34.00 4.06
N ASP A 24 41.61 -34.47 4.81
CA ASP A 24 41.61 -35.82 5.38
C ASP A 24 40.24 -36.49 5.17
N SER A 25 40.27 -37.82 5.05
CA SER A 25 39.18 -38.60 4.44
C SER A 25 38.78 -39.80 5.29
N ASP A 26 37.53 -39.82 5.75
CA ASP A 26 36.73 -41.01 6.10
C ASP A 26 35.28 -40.54 6.37
N GLY A 27 34.21 -41.28 6.06
CA GLY A 27 34.15 -42.68 5.64
C GLY A 27 33.01 -43.43 6.33
N ALA A 28 31.76 -42.94 6.29
CA ALA A 28 30.61 -43.66 6.86
C ALA A 28 29.28 -43.37 6.12
N ALA A 29 28.38 -44.36 6.13
CA ALA A 29 27.20 -44.42 5.27
C ALA A 29 25.92 -43.76 5.85
N ARG A 30 24.90 -43.66 4.97
CA ARG A 30 23.52 -43.16 5.21
C ARG A 30 22.74 -44.12 6.15
N PRO A 31 21.67 -43.68 6.83
CA PRO A 31 20.34 -43.44 6.22
C PRO A 31 19.86 -41.98 6.43
N ALA A 32 19.11 -41.36 5.52
CA ALA A 32 17.69 -41.60 5.16
C ALA A 32 16.70 -41.21 6.28
N ASP A 33 15.87 -40.21 5.93
CA ASP A 33 14.65 -39.68 6.54
C ASP A 33 14.32 -39.90 8.03
N LYS A 34 13.99 -38.77 8.68
CA LYS A 34 12.68 -38.59 9.30
C LYS A 34 12.39 -37.10 9.46
N ASP A 35 11.66 -36.58 8.49
CA ASP A 35 11.11 -35.23 8.53
C ASP A 35 10.33 -35.00 9.83
N GLY A 36 10.46 -33.80 10.38
CA GLY A 36 9.78 -33.39 11.60
C GLY A 36 8.27 -33.39 11.41
N ALA A 37 7.62 -34.46 11.85
CA ALA A 37 6.17 -34.50 11.94
C ALA A 37 5.69 -33.48 12.98
N THR A 38 5.24 -32.33 12.47
CA THR A 38 3.89 -31.79 12.76
C THR A 38 3.04 -32.70 13.66
N THR A 39 2.56 -32.17 14.79
CA THR A 39 1.13 -32.15 15.18
C THR A 39 0.95 -31.61 16.60
N SER A 40 0.49 -30.36 16.67
CA SER A 40 -0.38 -29.79 17.71
C SER A 40 -0.84 -28.46 17.09
N GLN A 41 -2.12 -28.20 16.84
CA GLN A 41 -3.26 -28.52 17.69
C GLN A 41 -4.47 -29.11 16.93
N ASP A 42 -5.20 -29.93 17.66
CA ASP A 42 -6.57 -30.36 17.38
C ASP A 42 -7.55 -29.18 17.35
N SER A 43 -8.35 -29.08 16.28
CA SER A 43 -9.79 -28.84 16.38
C SER A 43 -10.46 -28.97 15.01
N ALA A 44 -11.39 -29.91 14.90
CA ALA A 44 -12.28 -29.97 13.75
C ALA A 44 -13.12 -28.69 13.65
N THR A 45 -12.94 -27.93 12.58
CA THR A 45 -13.93 -26.95 12.12
C THR A 45 -13.95 -27.02 10.61
N VAL A 46 -15.03 -27.58 10.07
CA VAL A 46 -15.35 -27.41 8.64
C VAL A 46 -15.26 -25.92 8.33
N PRO A 47 -14.47 -25.49 7.33
CA PRO A 47 -14.51 -24.12 6.89
C PRO A 47 -15.86 -23.91 6.21
N VAL A 48 -16.86 -23.53 7.02
CA VAL A 48 -18.06 -22.87 6.49
C VAL A 48 -17.53 -21.77 5.57
N PRO A 49 -18.04 -21.66 4.33
CA PRO A 49 -17.71 -20.54 3.49
C PRO A 49 -18.33 -19.30 4.15
N ARG A 50 -17.59 -18.71 5.10
CA ARG A 50 -17.81 -17.35 5.56
C ARG A 50 -17.64 -16.54 4.29
N THR A 51 -18.76 -16.08 3.73
CA THR A 51 -18.75 -15.21 2.56
C THR A 51 -17.83 -14.05 2.90
N VAL A 52 -16.61 -14.06 2.36
CA VAL A 52 -15.58 -13.13 2.79
C VAL A 52 -16.07 -11.78 2.30
N ALA A 53 -16.65 -10.99 3.21
CA ALA A 53 -17.22 -9.70 2.87
C ALA A 53 -16.09 -8.87 2.28
N ARG A 54 -16.09 -8.71 0.96
CA ARG A 54 -14.99 -8.04 0.26
C ARG A 54 -14.91 -6.63 0.82
N ARG A 55 -13.76 -6.31 1.39
CA ARG A 55 -13.48 -4.96 1.92
C ARG A 55 -13.69 -3.97 0.78
N ILE A 56 -14.22 -2.81 1.13
CA ILE A 56 -14.41 -1.73 0.16
C ILE A 56 -13.02 -1.27 -0.27
N GLN A 57 -12.70 -1.42 -1.55
CA GLN A 57 -11.39 -1.05 -2.09
C GLN A 57 -11.48 0.32 -2.74
N VAL A 58 -10.68 1.27 -2.24
CA VAL A 58 -10.71 2.65 -2.71
C VAL A 58 -9.34 3.17 -3.11
N GLU A 59 -9.38 4.17 -3.96
CA GLU A 59 -8.24 5.00 -4.35
C GLU A 59 -8.35 6.37 -3.68
N VAL A 60 -7.23 6.97 -3.27
CA VAL A 60 -7.19 8.33 -2.71
C VAL A 60 -6.30 9.23 -3.56
N LEU A 61 -6.89 10.25 -4.18
CA LEU A 61 -6.22 11.21 -5.05
C LEU A 61 -6.17 12.61 -4.41
N ASN A 62 -4.97 13.17 -4.28
CA ASN A 62 -4.76 14.51 -3.77
C ASN A 62 -5.04 15.56 -4.87
N GLY A 63 -6.16 16.28 -4.77
CA GLY A 63 -6.57 17.33 -5.69
C GLY A 63 -6.40 18.76 -5.18
N CYS A 64 -5.71 18.97 -4.04
CA CYS A 64 -5.47 20.31 -3.48
C CYS A 64 -3.99 20.64 -3.25
N GLY A 65 -3.07 19.74 -3.63
CA GLY A 65 -1.63 19.98 -3.58
C GLY A 65 -1.02 20.00 -2.18
N VAL A 66 -1.72 19.48 -1.16
CA VAL A 66 -1.22 19.41 0.22
C VAL A 66 -0.45 18.11 0.43
N ASP A 67 0.84 18.22 0.76
CA ASP A 67 1.70 17.06 1.03
C ASP A 67 1.19 16.22 2.21
N GLY A 68 1.32 14.89 2.08
CA GLY A 68 0.89 13.92 3.10
C GLY A 68 -0.63 13.77 3.26
N LEU A 69 -1.47 14.60 2.64
CA LEU A 69 -2.92 14.59 2.84
C LEU A 69 -3.56 13.23 2.50
N ALA A 70 -3.19 12.66 1.34
CA ALA A 70 -3.67 11.35 0.91
C ALA A 70 -3.21 10.21 1.83
N GLU A 71 -2.09 10.38 2.56
CA GLU A 71 -1.63 9.41 3.56
C GLU A 71 -2.50 9.42 4.82
N GLN A 72 -2.76 10.62 5.35
CA GLN A 72 -3.56 10.77 6.57
C GLN A 72 -5.00 10.27 6.36
N ILE A 73 -5.62 10.61 5.22
CA ILE A 73 -6.91 10.05 4.81
C ILE A 73 -6.84 8.52 4.68
N THR A 74 -5.77 7.98 4.11
CA THR A 74 -5.65 6.53 3.93
C THR A 74 -5.59 5.77 5.25
N ASN A 75 -4.82 6.27 6.22
CA ASN A 75 -4.72 5.65 7.53
C ASN A 75 -6.10 5.67 8.23
N TYR A 76 -6.79 6.82 8.19
CA TYR A 76 -8.14 6.95 8.72
C TYR A 76 -9.16 6.01 8.05
N LEU A 77 -9.13 5.85 6.73
CA LEU A 77 -10.02 4.92 6.02
C LEU A 77 -9.77 3.46 6.40
N ARG A 78 -8.48 3.07 6.55
CA ARG A 78 -8.08 1.72 6.96
C ARG A 78 -8.57 1.37 8.37
N GLU A 79 -8.54 2.31 9.31
CA GLU A 79 -9.15 2.16 10.64
C GLU A 79 -10.67 1.93 10.60
N LYS A 80 -11.35 2.34 9.51
CA LYS A 80 -12.79 2.18 9.29
C LYS A 80 -13.15 0.93 8.47
N ASN A 81 -12.22 -0.02 8.29
CA ASN A 81 -12.35 -1.21 7.45
C ASN A 81 -12.50 -0.94 5.94
N ILE A 82 -12.15 0.26 5.49
CA ILE A 82 -12.08 0.61 4.06
C ILE A 82 -10.62 0.40 3.64
N ASP A 83 -10.40 -0.49 2.68
CA ASP A 83 -9.07 -0.81 2.17
C ASP A 83 -8.66 0.21 1.10
N VAL A 84 -7.46 0.76 1.22
CA VAL A 84 -6.94 1.73 0.24
C VAL A 84 -5.87 1.05 -0.59
N VAL A 85 -6.22 0.76 -1.84
CA VAL A 85 -5.38 0.02 -2.79
C VAL A 85 -4.37 0.91 -3.50
N SER A 86 -4.70 2.20 -3.69
CA SER A 86 -3.86 3.17 -4.38
C SER A 86 -3.96 4.56 -3.74
N ARG A 87 -2.86 5.29 -3.77
CA ARG A 87 -2.75 6.70 -3.36
C ARG A 87 -1.99 7.46 -4.43
N GLY A 88 -2.46 8.64 -4.80
CA GLY A 88 -1.82 9.44 -5.84
C GLY A 88 -2.17 10.92 -5.77
N ASN A 89 -1.73 11.64 -6.80
CA ASN A 89 -2.14 13.01 -7.07
C ASN A 89 -3.25 12.99 -8.12
N TYR A 90 -4.22 13.89 -7.99
CA TYR A 90 -5.21 14.12 -9.03
C TYR A 90 -4.57 14.88 -10.21
N THR A 91 -5.19 14.82 -11.40
CA THR A 91 -4.72 15.54 -12.60
C THR A 91 -4.61 17.05 -12.40
N HIS A 92 -5.42 17.60 -11.47
CA HIS A 92 -5.45 19.02 -11.14
C HIS A 92 -5.38 19.22 -9.61
N PHE A 93 -4.71 20.28 -9.18
CA PHE A 93 -4.48 20.62 -7.76
C PHE A 93 -5.36 21.78 -7.25
N ASP A 94 -6.34 22.20 -8.06
CA ASP A 94 -7.28 23.29 -7.78
C ASP A 94 -8.69 22.77 -7.40
N VAL A 95 -8.83 21.49 -7.03
CA VAL A 95 -10.12 20.90 -6.66
C VAL A 95 -10.67 21.59 -5.42
N PRO A 96 -11.81 22.31 -5.49
CA PRO A 96 -12.30 23.09 -4.36
C PRO A 96 -12.99 22.23 -3.29
N LEU A 97 -13.56 21.10 -3.70
CA LEU A 97 -14.45 20.25 -2.90
C LEU A 97 -14.08 18.78 -3.06
N THR A 98 -13.92 18.09 -1.93
CA THR A 98 -13.64 16.66 -1.87
C THR A 98 -14.79 15.87 -2.46
N THR A 99 -14.53 14.96 -3.39
CA THR A 99 -15.57 14.24 -4.14
C THR A 99 -15.29 12.74 -4.11
N VAL A 100 -16.32 11.93 -3.92
CA VAL A 100 -16.25 10.46 -4.02
C VAL A 100 -16.89 10.04 -5.34
N LEU A 101 -16.15 9.26 -6.13
CA LEU A 101 -16.56 8.72 -7.42
C LEU A 101 -16.83 7.22 -7.27
N ASP A 102 -18.09 6.81 -7.34
CA ASP A 102 -18.48 5.41 -7.34
C ASP A 102 -18.16 4.76 -8.69
N ARG A 103 -17.31 3.73 -8.71
CA ARG A 103 -16.86 3.04 -9.93
C ARG A 103 -17.67 1.79 -10.26
N VAL A 104 -18.40 1.24 -9.29
CA VAL A 104 -19.09 -0.06 -9.39
C VAL A 104 -20.61 0.03 -9.28
N ASP A 105 -21.16 1.22 -9.08
CA ASP A 105 -22.58 1.49 -8.78
C ASP A 105 -23.05 0.87 -7.45
N ASN A 106 -22.16 0.89 -6.44
CA ASN A 106 -22.48 0.41 -5.11
C ASN A 106 -22.72 1.60 -4.16
N ARG A 107 -23.92 2.18 -4.28
CA ARG A 107 -24.34 3.33 -3.45
C ARG A 107 -24.18 3.05 -1.96
N GLU A 108 -24.39 1.82 -1.48
CA GLU A 108 -24.22 1.49 -0.06
C GLU A 108 -22.76 1.68 0.41
N ARG A 109 -21.79 1.13 -0.33
CA ARG A 109 -20.36 1.32 -0.06
C ARG A 109 -19.95 2.79 -0.17
N SER A 110 -20.44 3.46 -1.21
CA SER A 110 -20.15 4.87 -1.44
C SER A 110 -20.71 5.78 -0.34
N LEU A 111 -21.92 5.51 0.15
CA LEU A 111 -22.49 6.21 1.30
C LEU A 111 -21.72 5.94 2.59
N GLN A 112 -21.20 4.71 2.80
CA GLN A 112 -20.32 4.43 3.93
C GLN A 112 -19.05 5.29 3.89
N ILE A 113 -18.41 5.44 2.73
CA ILE A 113 -17.23 6.33 2.56
C ILE A 113 -17.60 7.79 2.85
N ILE A 114 -18.69 8.29 2.27
CA ILE A 114 -19.20 9.66 2.47
C ILE A 114 -19.46 9.94 3.96
N ASN A 115 -20.16 9.03 4.65
CA ASN A 115 -20.46 9.13 6.08
C ASN A 115 -19.20 9.07 6.94
N VAL A 116 -18.24 8.20 6.60
CA VAL A 116 -16.94 8.09 7.29
C VAL A 116 -16.13 9.38 7.16
N LEU A 117 -16.12 10.01 5.98
CA LEU A 117 -15.41 11.28 5.75
C LEU A 117 -16.17 12.50 6.31
N GLY A 118 -17.47 12.37 6.58
CA GLY A 118 -18.35 13.46 7.01
C GLY A 118 -18.76 14.41 5.88
N LEU A 119 -18.85 13.88 4.66
CA LEU A 119 -19.27 14.60 3.47
C LEU A 119 -20.80 14.56 3.31
N PRO A 120 -21.43 15.58 2.70
CA PRO A 120 -22.79 15.48 2.19
C PRO A 120 -22.87 14.54 0.97
N GLU A 121 -23.99 13.85 0.79
CA GLU A 121 -24.26 13.00 -0.39
C GLU A 121 -24.15 13.74 -1.74
N LYS A 122 -24.20 15.08 -1.74
CA LYS A 122 -23.96 15.91 -2.94
C LYS A 122 -22.52 15.81 -3.49
N GLN A 123 -21.58 15.37 -2.66
CA GLN A 123 -20.18 15.10 -3.03
C GLN A 123 -19.97 13.63 -3.45
N LEU A 124 -21.04 12.83 -3.56
CA LEU A 124 -21.01 11.51 -4.21
C LEU A 124 -21.46 11.63 -5.67
N GLN A 125 -20.61 11.20 -6.59
CA GLN A 125 -20.91 11.10 -8.02
C GLN A 125 -20.78 9.65 -8.48
N LEU A 126 -21.71 9.18 -9.31
CA LEU A 126 -21.61 7.87 -9.95
C LEU A 126 -20.81 8.01 -11.25
N GLN A 127 -19.62 7.42 -11.30
CA GLN A 127 -18.75 7.44 -12.47
C GLN A 127 -18.17 6.04 -12.71
N LYS A 128 -19.05 5.13 -13.15
CA LYS A 128 -18.73 3.72 -13.41
C LYS A 128 -17.51 3.59 -14.31
N ASP A 129 -16.54 2.81 -13.89
CA ASP A 129 -15.37 2.48 -14.69
C ASP A 129 -14.93 1.04 -14.38
N SER A 130 -15.43 0.10 -15.18
CA SER A 130 -15.13 -1.33 -15.00
C SER A 130 -13.67 -1.72 -15.31
N ASN A 131 -12.86 -0.79 -15.82
CA ASN A 131 -11.41 -1.02 -16.01
C ASN A 131 -10.65 -0.82 -14.70
N LEU A 132 -11.17 0.03 -13.80
CA LEU A 132 -10.61 0.28 -12.49
C LEU A 132 -11.10 -0.82 -11.53
N GLN A 133 -10.17 -1.65 -11.05
CA GLN A 133 -10.45 -2.75 -10.12
C GLN A 133 -10.64 -2.27 -8.66
N LEU A 134 -11.48 -1.26 -8.47
CA LEU A 134 -11.75 -0.59 -7.19
C LEU A 134 -13.22 -0.18 -7.09
N ASP A 135 -13.77 -0.13 -5.88
CA ASP A 135 -15.17 0.26 -5.64
C ASP A 135 -15.38 1.77 -5.83
N ALA A 136 -14.46 2.61 -5.33
CA ALA A 136 -14.60 4.08 -5.42
C ALA A 136 -13.25 4.84 -5.45
N THR A 137 -13.20 5.95 -6.17
CA THR A 137 -12.08 6.92 -6.13
C THR A 137 -12.46 8.11 -5.25
N ILE A 138 -11.62 8.48 -4.29
CA ILE A 138 -11.80 9.64 -3.39
C ILE A 138 -10.85 10.74 -3.85
N VAL A 139 -11.38 11.83 -4.39
CA VAL A 139 -10.61 13.02 -4.81
C VAL A 139 -10.67 14.07 -3.69
N LEU A 140 -9.54 14.39 -3.09
CA LEU A 140 -9.42 15.32 -1.97
C LEU A 140 -9.33 16.76 -2.46
N GLY A 141 -10.25 17.61 -2.00
CA GLY A 141 -10.29 19.04 -2.34
C GLY A 141 -9.72 19.95 -1.25
N ALA A 142 -9.71 21.25 -1.52
CA ALA A 142 -9.27 22.28 -0.57
C ALA A 142 -10.14 22.37 0.71
N ASP A 143 -11.33 21.78 0.69
CA ASP A 143 -12.23 21.64 1.85
C ASP A 143 -11.83 20.53 2.84
N TYR A 144 -10.71 19.82 2.63
CA TYR A 144 -10.26 18.70 3.49
C TYR A 144 -10.29 19.00 5.00
N LYS A 145 -10.05 20.25 5.41
CA LYS A 145 -10.13 20.71 6.81
C LYS A 145 -11.52 20.61 7.44
N LYS A 146 -12.57 20.34 6.65
CA LYS A 146 -13.94 20.13 7.11
C LYS A 146 -14.29 18.65 7.32
N LEU A 147 -13.46 17.73 6.81
CA LEU A 147 -13.64 16.29 6.95
C LEU A 147 -13.45 15.86 8.41
N ILE A 148 -14.09 14.77 8.81
CA ILE A 148 -13.96 14.20 10.15
C ILE A 148 -12.50 13.94 10.57
N PRO A 149 -11.60 13.35 9.75
CA PRO A 149 -10.19 13.13 10.14
C PRO A 149 -9.35 14.39 10.43
N PHE A 150 -9.86 15.60 10.15
CA PHE A 150 -9.15 16.87 10.35
C PHE A 150 -9.86 17.82 11.34
N LYS A 151 -10.88 17.32 12.06
CA LYS A 151 -11.63 18.05 13.09
C LYS A 151 -11.25 17.58 14.48
#